data_AF-A0A2T4VKE6-F1
#
_entry.id   AF-A0A2T4VKE6-F1
#
_cell.length_a   1.000
_cell.length_b   1.000
_cell.length_c   1.000
_cell.angle_alpha   90.00
_cell.angle_beta   90.00
_cell.angle_gamma   90.00
#
_symmetry.space_group_name_H-M   'P 1'
#
loop_
_entity.id
_entity.type
_entity.pdbx_description
1 polymer ?
#
loop_
_entity_poly.entity_id
_entity_poly.type
_entity_poly.pdbx_seq_one_letter_code
_entity_poly.pdbx_strand_id
1 'polypeptide(L)'
;MLSFSTVGATVGGLGFAFWAILRAAPIGAPAPADVGQAAQAYLRARTHQLREDLALGAGPSIEDLAAMARIRRENLRVFGRLLREHRGELLSLADSAALTPERALTWLERVGQLASTDPRLMEDRRAFLAAHGIEE
;
A
#
# COMPACT_ATOMS: atom_id res chain seq x y z
N MET A 1 -8.68 25.33 9.89
CA MET A 1 -8.53 24.19 10.81
C MET A 1 -8.65 22.92 9.99
N LEU A 2 -7.53 22.33 9.57
CA LEU A 2 -7.52 21.04 8.88
C LEU A 2 -7.65 19.95 9.93
N SER A 3 -8.80 19.30 9.96
CA SER A 3 -9.19 18.32 10.96
C SER A 3 -8.23 17.12 10.98
N PHE A 4 -7.67 16.84 12.15
CA PHE A 4 -6.88 15.65 12.46
C PHE A 4 -7.66 14.32 12.26
N SER A 5 -8.98 14.38 12.05
CA SER A 5 -9.85 13.23 11.81
C SER A 5 -9.74 12.65 10.41
N THR A 6 -9.24 13.39 9.41
CA THR A 6 -9.15 12.88 8.02
C THR A 6 -7.94 11.98 7.80
N VAL A 7 -6.86 12.17 8.57
CA VAL A 7 -5.59 11.44 8.41
C VAL A 7 -5.67 10.01 8.98
N GLY A 8 -6.40 9.82 10.09
CA GLY A 8 -6.61 8.49 10.67
C GLY A 8 -7.44 7.56 9.78
N ALA A 9 -8.40 8.11 9.03
CA ALA A 9 -9.26 7.35 8.13
C ALA A 9 -8.53 6.92 6.84
N THR A 10 -7.57 7.71 6.33
CA THR A 10 -6.90 7.41 5.05
C THR A 10 -5.85 6.31 5.17
N VAL A 11 -5.06 6.29 6.26
CA VAL A 11 -4.01 5.28 6.43
C VAL A 11 -4.60 3.88 6.65
N GLY A 12 -5.70 3.78 7.39
CA GLY A 12 -6.43 2.51 7.56
C GLY A 12 -6.93 1.96 6.24
N GLY A 13 -7.63 2.78 5.44
CA GLY A 13 -8.15 2.38 4.13
C GLY A 13 -7.08 1.92 3.14
N LEU A 14 -5.93 2.59 3.10
CA LEU A 14 -4.80 2.21 2.24
C LEU A 14 -4.20 0.86 2.64
N GLY A 15 -4.14 0.53 3.94
CA GLY A 15 -3.71 -0.80 4.40
C GLY A 15 -4.68 -1.92 3.98
N PHE A 16 -6.00 -1.67 4.03
CA PHE A 16 -6.99 -2.63 3.52
C PHE A 16 -6.93 -2.79 2.00
N ALA A 17 -6.69 -1.71 1.26
CA ALA A 17 -6.48 -1.75 -0.20
C ALA A 17 -5.21 -2.52 -0.55
N PHE A 18 -4.12 -2.28 0.17
CA PHE A 18 -2.87 -3.00 0.02
C PHE A 18 -3.11 -4.51 0.13
N TRP A 19 -3.75 -4.98 1.20
CA TRP A 19 -4.03 -6.41 1.38
C TRP A 19 -5.21 -6.95 0.56
N ALA A 20 -5.75 -6.16 -0.39
CA ALA A 20 -6.90 -6.50 -1.24
C ALA A 20 -8.16 -6.94 -0.46
N ILE A 21 -8.36 -6.36 0.72
CA ILE A 21 -9.42 -6.71 1.68
C ILE A 21 -10.34 -5.51 1.98
N LEU A 22 -10.42 -4.52 1.09
CA LEU A 22 -11.36 -3.40 1.23
C LEU A 22 -12.80 -3.85 1.46
N ARG A 23 -13.19 -5.00 0.88
CA ARG A 23 -14.52 -5.59 1.07
C ARG A 23 -14.76 -6.20 2.45
N ALA A 24 -13.69 -6.53 3.17
CA ALA A 24 -13.74 -7.05 4.55
C ALA A 24 -13.44 -5.97 5.59
N ALA A 25 -13.29 -4.70 5.16
CA ALA A 25 -12.97 -3.62 6.07
C ALA A 25 -14.13 -3.37 7.07
N PRO A 26 -13.83 -3.05 8.34
CA PRO A 26 -14.84 -2.88 9.37
C PRO A 26 -15.78 -1.70 9.09
N ILE A 27 -16.95 -1.72 9.75
CA ILE A 27 -17.94 -0.62 9.68
C ILE A 27 -17.24 0.70 10.07
N GLY A 28 -17.27 1.68 9.17
CA GLY A 28 -16.59 2.97 9.33
C GLY A 28 -15.28 3.12 8.55
N ALA A 29 -14.83 2.10 7.82
CA ALA A 29 -13.75 2.23 6.86
C ALA A 29 -14.12 3.21 5.72
N PRO A 30 -13.16 3.97 5.17
CA PRO A 30 -13.41 4.90 4.07
C PRO A 30 -13.95 4.18 2.83
N ALA A 31 -14.80 4.86 2.06
CA ALA A 31 -15.34 4.29 0.83
C ALA A 31 -14.20 4.00 -0.17
N PRO A 32 -14.29 2.96 -1.01
CA PRO A 32 -13.25 2.62 -1.98
C PRO A 32 -12.85 3.79 -2.88
N ALA A 33 -13.80 4.65 -3.26
CA ALA A 33 -13.54 5.85 -4.04
C ALA A 33 -12.59 6.84 -3.32
N ASP A 34 -12.79 7.05 -2.01
CA ASP A 34 -11.94 7.93 -1.20
C ASP A 34 -10.53 7.34 -1.04
N VAL A 35 -10.44 6.02 -0.87
CA VAL A 35 -9.16 5.31 -0.80
C VAL A 35 -8.41 5.41 -2.13
N GLY A 36 -9.11 5.32 -3.27
CA GLY A 36 -8.49 5.50 -4.58
C GLY A 36 -8.01 6.91 -4.83
N GLN A 37 -8.75 7.94 -4.41
CA GLN A 37 -8.28 9.32 -4.48
C GLN A 37 -7.04 9.54 -3.62
N ALA A 38 -7.01 8.98 -2.42
CA ALA A 38 -5.85 9.05 -1.53
C ALA A 38 -4.63 8.31 -2.12
N ALA A 39 -4.84 7.12 -2.70
CA ALA A 39 -3.80 6.34 -3.37
C ALA A 39 -3.23 7.11 -4.57
N GLN A 40 -4.10 7.73 -5.37
CA GLN A 40 -3.70 8.55 -6.51
C GLN A 40 -2.89 9.77 -6.05
N ALA A 41 -3.34 10.47 -5.01
CA ALA A 41 -2.63 11.61 -4.44
C ALA A 41 -1.25 11.20 -3.91
N TYR A 42 -1.17 10.07 -3.21
CA TYR A 42 0.09 9.50 -2.71
C TYR A 42 1.08 9.23 -3.84
N LEU A 43 0.64 8.52 -4.88
CA LEU A 43 1.49 8.17 -6.03
C LEU A 43 1.92 9.41 -6.82
N ARG A 44 1.01 10.37 -7.07
CA ARG A 44 1.34 11.64 -7.76
C ARG A 44 2.36 12.48 -7.01
N ALA A 45 2.25 12.55 -5.69
CA ALA A 45 3.18 13.32 -4.87
C ALA A 45 4.61 12.74 -4.87
N ARG A 46 4.76 11.46 -5.20
CA ARG A 46 6.01 10.71 -5.04
C ARG A 46 6.51 10.03 -6.31
N THR A 47 6.00 10.36 -7.51
CA THR A 47 6.35 9.64 -8.75
C THR A 47 7.86 9.47 -8.97
N HIS A 48 8.64 10.54 -8.82
CA HIS A 48 10.09 10.49 -8.99
C HIS A 48 10.78 9.70 -7.87
N GLN A 49 10.42 9.98 -6.62
CA GLN A 49 10.99 9.31 -5.44
C GLN A 49 10.68 7.80 -5.45
N LEU A 50 9.44 7.43 -5.78
CA LEU A 50 9.00 6.05 -5.89
C LEU A 50 9.84 5.28 -6.91
N ARG A 51 10.20 5.92 -8.03
CA ARG A 51 11.04 5.29 -9.05
C ARG A 51 12.45 5.00 -8.56
N GLU A 52 13.05 5.93 -7.84
CA GLU A 52 14.38 5.76 -7.23
C GLU A 52 14.34 4.70 -6.13
N ASP A 53 13.37 4.80 -5.24
CA ASP A 53 13.20 3.91 -4.10
C ASP A 53 12.91 2.47 -4.54
N LEU A 54 12.10 2.27 -5.58
CA LEU A 54 11.88 0.96 -6.20
C LEU A 54 13.15 0.43 -6.88
N ALA A 55 13.97 1.30 -7.49
CA ALA A 55 15.23 0.87 -8.09
C ALA A 55 16.23 0.40 -7.03
N LEU A 56 16.25 1.05 -5.87
CA LEU A 56 17.08 0.69 -4.71
C LEU A 56 16.51 -0.50 -3.94
N GLY A 57 15.19 -0.64 -3.90
CA GLY A 57 14.47 -1.55 -3.00
C GLY A 57 14.50 -1.05 -1.55
N ALA A 58 14.68 0.25 -1.34
CA ALA A 58 14.74 0.91 -0.05
C ALA A 58 14.47 2.40 -0.23
N GLY A 59 14.07 3.09 0.83
CA GLY A 59 13.81 4.52 0.81
C GLY A 59 12.46 4.89 1.41
N PRO A 60 12.16 6.18 1.52
CA PRO A 60 10.97 6.68 2.19
C PRO A 60 9.66 6.14 1.59
N SER A 61 9.58 5.93 0.28
CA SER A 61 8.38 5.38 -0.35
C SER A 61 8.15 3.91 0.02
N ILE A 62 9.22 3.13 0.19
CA ILE A 62 9.13 1.72 0.62
C ILE A 62 8.73 1.65 2.10
N GLU A 63 9.29 2.54 2.92
CA GLU A 63 8.96 2.65 4.34
C GLU A 63 7.50 3.10 4.56
N ASP A 64 7.04 4.09 3.80
CA ASP A 64 5.64 4.55 3.81
C ASP A 64 4.69 3.40 3.45
N LEU A 65 4.96 2.64 2.39
CA LEU A 65 4.14 1.49 1.98
C LEU A 65 4.11 0.39 3.04
N ALA A 66 5.27 0.09 3.62
CA ALA A 66 5.38 -0.89 4.69
C ALA A 66 4.61 -0.44 5.94
N ALA A 67 4.70 0.83 6.31
CA ALA A 67 3.95 1.41 7.42
C ALA A 67 2.44 1.33 7.19
N MET A 68 1.97 1.65 5.97
CA MET A 68 0.55 1.51 5.59
C MET A 68 0.06 0.06 5.73
N ALA A 69 0.88 -0.91 5.31
CA ALA A 69 0.56 -2.34 5.39
C ALA A 69 0.82 -2.96 6.78
N ARG A 70 1.35 -2.18 7.73
CA ARG A 70 1.88 -2.63 9.03
C ARG A 70 2.90 -3.77 8.91
N ILE A 71 3.70 -3.76 7.84
CA ILE A 71 4.84 -4.66 7.67
C ILE A 71 5.87 -4.35 8.76
N ARG A 72 6.37 -5.41 9.42
CA ARG A 72 7.31 -5.25 10.52
C ARG A 72 8.67 -4.74 10.01
N ARG A 73 9.39 -3.98 10.84
CA ARG A 73 10.65 -3.32 10.44
C ARG A 73 11.72 -4.33 10.00
N GLU A 74 11.75 -5.51 10.62
CA GLU A 74 12.62 -6.62 10.26
C GLU A 74 12.37 -7.16 8.84
N ASN A 75 11.14 -7.01 8.33
CA ASN A 75 10.73 -7.49 7.02
C ASN A 75 10.90 -6.45 5.91
N LEU A 76 11.27 -5.20 6.24
CA LEU A 76 11.47 -4.12 5.26
C LEU A 76 12.46 -4.49 4.16
N ARG A 77 13.55 -5.19 4.50
CA ARG A 77 14.54 -5.63 3.50
C ARG A 77 13.96 -6.66 2.52
N VAL A 78 13.10 -7.56 3.02
CA VAL A 78 12.43 -8.57 2.20
C VAL A 78 11.43 -7.89 1.28
N PHE A 79 10.59 -7.02 1.84
CA PHE A 79 9.60 -6.26 1.10
C PHE A 79 10.23 -5.38 0.02
N GLY A 80 11.26 -4.61 0.36
CA GLY A 80 11.95 -3.74 -0.57
C GLY A 80 12.65 -4.48 -1.72
N ARG A 81 13.26 -5.64 -1.43
CA ARG A 81 13.84 -6.51 -2.48
C ARG A 81 12.77 -6.98 -3.46
N LEU A 82 11.62 -7.43 -2.94
CA LEU A 82 10.50 -7.90 -3.75
C LEU A 82 9.95 -6.80 -4.66
N LEU A 83 9.76 -5.59 -4.12
CA LEU A 83 9.32 -4.45 -4.93
C LEU A 83 10.33 -4.05 -6.01
N ARG A 84 11.63 -4.18 -5.71
CA ARG A 84 12.70 -3.95 -6.68
C ARG A 84 12.70 -4.97 -7.80
N GLU A 85 12.49 -6.25 -7.50
CA GLU A 85 12.38 -7.33 -8.50
C GLU A 85 11.22 -7.07 -9.47
N HIS A 86 10.10 -6.54 -8.97
CA HIS A 86 8.91 -6.21 -9.74
C HIS A 86 8.80 -4.74 -10.18
N ARG A 87 9.89 -3.96 -10.08
CA ARG A 87 9.86 -2.50 -10.31
C ARG A 87 9.31 -2.10 -11.68
N GLY A 88 9.60 -2.87 -12.73
CA GLY A 88 9.17 -2.54 -14.10
C GLY A 88 7.65 -2.58 -14.23
N GLU A 89 7.04 -3.61 -13.65
CA GLU A 89 5.58 -3.77 -13.58
C GLU A 89 4.95 -2.66 -12.74
N LEU A 90 5.49 -2.43 -11.53
CA LEU A 90 4.97 -1.41 -10.61
C LEU A 90 5.06 0.00 -11.20
N LEU A 91 6.15 0.32 -11.92
CA LEU A 91 6.29 1.61 -12.58
C LEU A 91 5.36 1.78 -13.77
N SER A 92 5.10 0.71 -14.53
CA SER A 92 4.13 0.76 -15.63
C SER A 92 2.71 1.01 -15.13
N LEU A 93 2.36 0.48 -13.95
CA LEU A 93 1.05 0.71 -13.34
C LEU A 93 0.95 2.12 -12.72
N ALA A 94 2.05 2.63 -12.15
CA ALA A 94 2.15 3.96 -11.54
C ALA A 94 2.42 5.11 -12.54
N ASP A 95 2.28 4.87 -13.85
CA ASP A 95 2.48 5.91 -14.86
C ASP A 95 1.57 7.12 -14.59
N SER A 96 2.20 8.25 -14.25
CA SER A 96 1.53 9.50 -13.87
C SER A 96 0.62 10.05 -14.96
N ALA A 97 0.91 9.79 -16.25
CA ALA A 97 0.10 10.27 -17.36
C ALA A 97 -1.25 9.55 -17.46
N ALA A 98 -1.30 8.29 -16.99
CA ALA A 98 -2.49 7.45 -17.00
C ALA A 98 -3.07 7.22 -15.59
N LEU A 99 -2.55 7.88 -14.55
CA LEU A 99 -2.87 7.56 -13.16
C LEU A 99 -4.26 8.08 -12.76
N THR A 100 -5.25 7.18 -12.70
CA THR A 100 -6.60 7.39 -12.15
C THR A 100 -6.71 6.83 -10.71
N PRO A 101 -7.74 7.19 -9.93
CA PRO A 101 -8.00 6.58 -8.61
C PRO A 101 -8.08 5.05 -8.64
N GLU A 102 -8.73 4.49 -9.65
CA GLU A 102 -8.92 3.04 -9.80
C GLU A 102 -7.60 2.34 -10.11
N ARG A 103 -6.76 2.95 -10.95
CA ARG A 103 -5.41 2.45 -11.24
C ARG A 103 -4.50 2.55 -10.03
N ALA A 104 -4.65 3.59 -9.20
CA ALA A 104 -3.91 3.72 -7.97
C ALA A 104 -4.28 2.65 -6.93
N LEU A 105 -5.58 2.29 -6.83
CA LEU A 105 -6.02 1.14 -6.04
C LEU A 105 -5.45 -0.16 -6.58
N THR A 106 -5.57 -0.39 -7.89
CA THR A 106 -5.03 -1.59 -8.55
C THR A 106 -3.54 -1.72 -8.29
N TRP A 107 -2.82 -0.59 -8.29
CA TRP A 107 -1.39 -0.56 -7.95
C TRP A 107 -1.14 -1.02 -6.51
N LEU A 108 -1.88 -0.51 -5.52
CA LEU A 108 -1.74 -0.92 -4.12
C LEU A 108 -2.09 -2.40 -3.91
N GLU A 109 -3.18 -2.86 -4.50
CA GLU A 109 -3.57 -4.28 -4.47
C GLU A 109 -2.47 -5.15 -5.07
N ARG A 110 -1.85 -4.69 -6.17
CA ARG A 110 -0.76 -5.42 -6.80
C ARG A 110 0.47 -5.51 -5.91
N VAL A 111 0.83 -4.43 -5.22
CA VAL A 111 1.93 -4.42 -4.24
C VAL A 111 1.66 -5.43 -3.12
N GLY A 112 0.44 -5.49 -2.58
CA GLY A 112 0.11 -6.48 -1.55
C GLY A 112 -0.01 -7.90 -2.07
N GLN A 113 -0.46 -8.12 -3.31
CA GLN A 113 -0.40 -9.44 -3.96
C GLN A 113 1.04 -9.94 -4.08
N LEU A 114 1.97 -9.06 -4.48
CA LEU A 114 3.39 -9.38 -4.49
C LEU A 114 3.86 -9.73 -3.08
N ALA A 115 3.61 -8.87 -2.10
CA ALA A 115 3.95 -9.14 -0.70
C ALA A 115 3.39 -10.49 -0.21
N SER A 116 2.23 -10.90 -0.70
CA SER A 116 1.59 -12.18 -0.37
C SER A 116 2.32 -13.42 -0.87
N THR A 117 3.29 -13.27 -1.78
CA THR A 117 4.13 -14.37 -2.25
C THR A 117 5.24 -14.76 -1.27
N ASP A 118 5.59 -13.88 -0.31
CA ASP A 118 6.60 -14.17 0.71
C ASP A 118 5.94 -14.62 2.04
N PRO A 119 6.30 -15.80 2.59
CA PRO A 119 5.72 -16.30 3.83
C PRO A 119 5.86 -15.37 5.04
N ARG A 120 6.93 -14.56 5.12
CA ARG A 120 7.17 -13.63 6.23
C ARG A 120 6.21 -12.44 6.18
N LEU A 121 5.97 -11.93 4.98
CA LEU A 121 5.01 -10.85 4.76
C LEU A 121 3.56 -11.34 4.90
N MET A 122 3.31 -12.63 4.65
CA MET A 122 2.03 -13.25 4.97
C MET A 122 1.73 -13.35 6.46
N GLU A 123 2.76 -13.52 7.29
CA GLU A 123 2.60 -13.36 8.73
C GLU A 123 2.20 -11.92 9.12
N ASP A 124 2.79 -10.92 8.46
CA ASP A 124 2.43 -9.50 8.68
C ASP A 124 0.97 -9.22 8.28
N ARG A 125 0.49 -9.80 7.17
CA ARG A 125 -0.93 -9.73 6.79
C ARG A 125 -1.83 -10.37 7.84
N ARG A 126 -1.49 -11.58 8.33
CA ARG A 126 -2.29 -12.26 9.36
C ARG A 126 -2.34 -11.45 10.65
N ALA A 127 -1.22 -10.86 11.06
CA ALA A 127 -1.17 -9.95 12.20
C ALA A 127 -2.02 -8.68 11.95
N PHE A 128 -2.00 -8.14 10.73
CA PHE A 128 -2.86 -7.02 10.33
C PHE A 128 -4.34 -7.40 10.43
N LEU A 129 -4.76 -8.54 9.88
CA LEU A 129 -6.15 -9.02 9.92
C LEU A 129 -6.63 -9.24 11.34
N ALA A 130 -5.84 -9.95 12.16
CA ALA A 130 -6.14 -10.21 13.56
C ALA A 130 -6.31 -8.92 14.38
N ALA A 131 -5.45 -7.91 14.14
CA ALA A 131 -5.55 -6.61 14.81
C ALA A 131 -6.83 -5.83 14.45
N HIS A 132 -7.50 -6.18 13.36
CA HIS A 132 -8.77 -5.57 12.92
C HIS A 132 -9.97 -6.51 13.08
N GLY A 133 -9.80 -7.67 13.72
CA GLY A 133 -10.87 -8.64 13.95
C GLY A 133 -11.43 -9.27 12.67
N ILE A 134 -10.62 -9.38 11.62
CA ILE A 134 -11.01 -10.02 10.36
C ILE A 134 -10.48 -11.46 10.37
N GLU A 135 -11.40 -12.42 10.23
CA GLU A 135 -11.07 -13.84 10.04
C GLU A 135 -10.77 -14.10 8.55
N GLU A 136 -9.77 -14.94 8.25
CA GLU A 136 -9.39 -15.32 6.86
C GLU A 136 -10.45 -16.19 6.16
#